data_AF-A0A7D5VFK7-F1
#
_entry.id   AF-A0A7D5VFK7-F1
#
_cell.length_a   1.000
_cell.length_b   1.000
_cell.length_c   1.000
_cell.angle_alpha   90.00
_cell.angle_beta   90.00
_cell.angle_gamma   90.00
#
_symmetry.space_group_name_H-M   'P 1'
#
loop_
_entity.id
_entity.type
_entity.pdbx_description
1 polymer ?
#
loop_
_entity_poly.entity_id
_entity_poly.type
_entity_poly.pdbx_seq_one_letter_code
_entity_poly.pdbx_strand_id
1 'polypeptide(L)'
;MFLFGNKDGLVRALLERARTEELALMAGLSRPERPVGLATAAQEVWAWLAADERRPLLRLGAEAYARSLVDPHGPWAGFARSTVEDWLDILAGCQTRTERDAEEGVVRRTLALAVLRGALLDLLATDDEKRVTGAVHQQLALLRGTERTGD
;
A
#
# COMPACT_ATOMS: atom_id res chain seq x y z
N MET A 1 -0.94 27.98 23.39
CA MET A 1 0.18 27.07 23.06
C MET A 1 -0.40 25.95 22.20
N PHE A 2 -0.23 26.04 20.87
CA PHE A 2 -0.75 25.02 19.95
C PHE A 2 0.16 23.79 20.04
N LEU A 3 -0.38 22.65 20.44
CA LEU A 3 0.35 21.37 20.58
C LEU A 3 0.98 20.84 19.28
N PHE A 4 0.82 21.55 18.14
CA PHE A 4 1.30 21.13 16.83
C PHE A 4 2.04 22.21 16.02
N GLY A 5 2.37 23.37 16.62
CA GLY A 5 3.27 24.37 16.03
C GLY A 5 2.76 25.14 14.78
N ASN A 6 2.03 24.50 13.85
CA ASN A 6 1.34 25.09 12.70
C ASN A 6 0.28 24.10 12.11
N LYS A 7 -0.36 24.48 10.99
CA LYS A 7 -1.35 23.65 10.25
C LYS A 7 -0.75 22.33 9.73
N ASP A 8 0.52 22.31 9.36
CA ASP A 8 1.22 21.14 8.82
C ASP A 8 1.48 20.08 9.89
N GLY A 9 1.77 20.49 11.13
CA GLY A 9 1.90 19.57 12.26
C GLY A 9 0.60 18.84 12.60
N LEU A 10 -0.54 19.52 12.47
CA LEU A 10 -1.87 18.91 12.65
C LEU A 10 -2.20 17.93 11.50
N VAL A 11 -1.89 18.29 10.25
CA VAL A 11 -2.13 17.41 9.09
C VAL A 11 -1.21 16.19 9.15
N ARG A 12 0.03 16.34 9.62
CA ARG A 12 0.96 15.22 9.88
C ARG A 12 0.40 14.28 10.95
N ALA A 13 -0.03 14.80 12.10
CA ALA A 13 -0.58 13.97 13.18
C ALA A 13 -1.88 13.25 12.75
N LEU A 14 -2.73 13.90 11.95
CA LEU A 14 -3.94 13.30 11.39
C LEU A 14 -3.61 12.16 10.42
N LEU A 15 -2.59 12.36 9.57
CA LEU A 15 -2.14 11.34 8.62
C LEU A 15 -1.41 10.19 9.28
N GLU A 16 -0.55 10.44 10.28
CA GLU A 16 0.09 9.37 11.06
C GLU A 16 -0.95 8.51 11.77
N ARG A 17 -2.01 9.12 12.31
CA ARG A 17 -3.12 8.39 12.90
C ARG A 17 -3.91 7.59 11.87
N ALA A 18 -4.26 8.20 10.74
CA ALA A 18 -5.01 7.50 9.71
C ALA A 18 -4.20 6.39 9.03
N ARG A 19 -2.88 6.56 8.93
CA ARG A 19 -1.93 5.53 8.51
C ARG A 19 -1.80 4.43 9.54
N THR A 20 -1.84 4.75 10.83
CA THR A 20 -1.88 3.72 11.89
C THR A 20 -3.15 2.87 11.74
N GLU A 21 -4.29 3.49 11.39
CA GLU A 21 -5.55 2.78 11.14
C GLU A 21 -5.50 1.93 9.85
N GLU A 22 -4.86 2.43 8.78
CA GLU A 22 -4.56 1.68 7.54
C GLU A 22 -3.64 0.48 7.81
N LEU A 23 -2.50 0.69 8.48
CA LEU A 23 -1.54 -0.34 8.84
C LEU A 23 -2.13 -1.36 9.83
N ALA A 24 -3.02 -0.95 10.74
CA ALA A 24 -3.69 -1.87 11.67
C ALA A 24 -4.67 -2.81 10.96
N LEU A 25 -5.41 -2.31 9.96
CA LEU A 25 -6.28 -3.14 9.11
C LEU A 25 -5.46 -4.13 8.29
N MET A 26 -4.29 -3.71 7.81
CA MET A 26 -3.37 -4.55 7.05
C MET A 26 -2.57 -5.54 7.90
N ALA A 27 -2.26 -5.22 9.16
CA ALA A 27 -1.59 -6.12 10.09
C ALA A 27 -2.41 -7.40 10.35
N GLY A 28 -3.74 -7.35 10.19
CA GLY A 28 -4.61 -8.53 10.25
C GLY A 28 -4.44 -9.50 9.07
N LEU A 29 -3.89 -9.02 7.93
CA LEU A 29 -3.63 -9.82 6.73
C LEU A 29 -2.29 -10.57 6.82
N SER A 30 -1.31 -10.01 7.53
CA SER A 30 -0.02 -10.63 7.74
C SER A 30 -0.11 -11.67 8.86
N ARG A 31 -0.14 -12.95 8.49
CA ARG A 31 -0.04 -14.07 9.44
C ARG A 31 1.22 -14.88 9.10
N PRO A 32 2.39 -14.56 9.70
CA PRO A 32 3.64 -15.21 9.35
C PRO A 32 3.62 -16.74 9.49
N GLU A 33 2.81 -17.25 10.42
CA GLU A 33 2.63 -18.68 10.67
C GLU A 33 1.77 -19.39 9.62
N ARG A 34 0.93 -18.64 8.89
CA ARG A 34 0.04 -19.13 7.83
C ARG A 34 -0.08 -18.08 6.72
N PRO A 35 0.97 -17.92 5.89
CA PRO A 35 0.98 -16.91 4.84
C PRO A 35 -0.15 -17.17 3.83
N VAL A 36 -0.90 -16.11 3.51
CA VAL A 36 -2.07 -16.18 2.60
C VAL A 36 -1.68 -16.07 1.11
N GLY A 37 -0.40 -15.80 0.81
CA GLY A 37 0.12 -15.51 -0.53
C GLY A 37 -0.03 -14.04 -0.92
N LEU A 38 0.82 -13.56 -1.83
CA LEU A 38 0.82 -12.15 -2.24
C LEU A 38 -0.43 -11.81 -3.03
N ALA A 39 -0.88 -12.70 -3.92
CA ALA A 39 -2.05 -12.42 -4.73
C ALA A 39 -3.34 -12.28 -3.90
N THR A 40 -3.51 -13.12 -2.88
CA THR A 40 -4.64 -13.01 -1.95
C THR A 40 -4.53 -11.75 -1.11
N ALA A 41 -3.34 -11.47 -0.54
CA ALA A 41 -3.13 -10.25 0.24
C ALA A 41 -3.40 -8.98 -0.58
N ALA A 42 -2.89 -8.91 -1.80
CA ALA A 42 -3.10 -7.76 -2.69
C ALA A 42 -4.57 -7.61 -3.12
N GLN A 43 -5.32 -8.70 -3.22
CA GLN A 43 -6.77 -8.65 -3.49
C GLN A 43 -7.54 -8.00 -2.33
N GLU A 44 -7.27 -8.43 -1.10
CA GLU A 44 -7.89 -7.86 0.12
C GLU A 44 -7.53 -6.38 0.29
N VAL A 45 -6.27 -6.04 0.06
CA VAL A 45 -5.80 -4.66 0.03
C VAL A 45 -6.53 -3.84 -1.03
N TRP A 46 -6.68 -4.37 -2.24
CA TRP A 46 -7.35 -3.63 -3.31
C TRP A 46 -8.83 -3.39 -2.96
N ALA A 47 -9.53 -4.39 -2.43
CA ALA A 47 -10.90 -4.23 -1.98
C ALA A 47 -11.04 -3.12 -0.92
N TRP A 48 -10.04 -3.01 -0.03
CA TRP A 48 -9.95 -1.91 0.91
C TRP A 48 -9.71 -0.56 0.21
N LEU A 49 -8.72 -0.47 -0.69
CA LEU A 49 -8.35 0.77 -1.39
C LEU A 49 -9.45 1.31 -2.30
N ALA A 50 -10.24 0.42 -2.91
CA ALA A 50 -11.29 0.77 -3.86
C ALA A 50 -12.56 1.30 -3.18
N ALA A 51 -12.72 1.11 -1.86
CA ALA A 51 -13.93 1.52 -1.13
C ALA A 51 -14.11 3.05 -1.13
N ASP A 52 -15.29 3.51 -1.58
CA ASP A 52 -15.64 4.92 -1.74
C ASP A 52 -15.47 5.74 -0.46
N GLU A 53 -15.78 5.16 0.70
CA GLU A 53 -15.73 5.83 1.99
C GLU A 53 -14.30 6.28 2.36
N ARG A 54 -13.28 5.70 1.73
CA ARG A 54 -11.86 5.97 2.01
C ARG A 54 -11.25 6.99 1.06
N ARG A 55 -11.93 7.38 -0.03
CA ARG A 55 -11.39 8.30 -1.05
C ARG A 55 -10.83 9.60 -0.47
N PRO A 56 -11.48 10.31 0.49
CA PRO A 56 -10.93 11.54 1.05
C PRO A 56 -9.60 11.32 1.77
N LEU A 57 -9.50 10.22 2.52
CA LEU A 57 -8.28 9.87 3.24
C LEU A 57 -7.14 9.50 2.28
N LEU A 58 -7.44 8.68 1.28
CA LEU A 58 -6.46 8.21 0.30
C LEU A 58 -5.92 9.37 -0.56
N ARG A 59 -6.75 10.36 -0.89
CA ARG A 59 -6.28 11.61 -1.54
C ARG A 59 -5.30 12.38 -0.68
N LEU A 60 -5.55 12.50 0.62
CA LEU A 60 -4.63 13.15 1.54
C LEU A 60 -3.30 12.39 1.65
N GLY A 61 -3.35 11.05 1.70
CA GLY A 61 -2.16 10.20 1.67
C GLY A 61 -1.35 10.36 0.38
N ALA A 62 -2.02 10.42 -0.78
CA ALA A 62 -1.37 10.66 -2.08
C ALA A 62 -0.70 12.04 -2.15
N GLU A 63 -1.35 13.08 -1.60
CA GLU A 63 -0.78 14.42 -1.53
C GLU A 63 0.47 14.47 -0.64
N ALA A 64 0.41 13.89 0.56
CA ALA A 64 1.55 13.80 1.47
C ALA A 64 2.72 13.04 0.85
N TYR A 65 2.42 11.94 0.15
CA TYR A 65 3.41 11.19 -0.61
C TYR A 65 4.08 12.06 -1.68
N ALA A 66 3.31 12.72 -2.54
CA ALA A 66 3.85 13.59 -3.58
C ALA A 66 4.68 14.75 -3.00
N ARG A 67 4.20 15.41 -1.95
CA ARG A 67 4.94 16.48 -1.26
C ARG A 67 6.26 16.01 -0.70
N SER A 68 6.31 14.81 -0.10
CA SER A 68 7.56 14.24 0.43
C SER A 68 8.60 13.92 -0.65
N LEU A 69 8.18 13.72 -1.90
CA LEU A 69 9.07 13.51 -3.04
C LEU A 69 9.58 14.84 -3.61
N VAL A 70 8.71 15.86 -3.67
CA VAL A 70 9.04 17.17 -4.24
C VAL A 70 9.88 18.02 -3.28
N ASP A 71 9.60 17.92 -1.97
CA ASP A 71 10.34 18.64 -0.93
C ASP A 71 10.90 17.65 0.11
N PRO A 72 12.08 17.06 -0.15
CA PRO A 72 12.67 16.03 0.71
C PRO A 72 13.16 16.56 2.07
N HIS A 73 13.22 17.88 2.27
CA HIS A 73 13.59 18.52 3.54
C HIS A 73 12.40 19.22 4.22
N GLY A 74 11.23 19.16 3.60
CA GLY A 74 10.03 19.82 4.08
C GLY A 74 9.29 19.07 5.18
N PRO A 75 8.09 19.56 5.56
CA PRO A 75 7.23 18.96 6.58
C PRO A 75 6.77 17.53 6.27
N TRP A 76 7.04 17.00 5.07
CA TRP A 76 6.68 15.66 4.64
C TRP A 76 7.90 14.76 4.41
N ALA A 77 9.12 15.25 4.69
CA ALA A 77 10.37 14.53 4.50
C ALA A 77 10.29 13.07 5.00
N GLY A 78 10.69 12.13 4.14
CA GLY A 78 10.74 10.71 4.45
C GLY A 78 9.41 9.95 4.37
N PHE A 79 8.26 10.63 4.28
CA PHE A 79 6.95 9.98 4.26
C PHE A 79 6.79 8.99 3.10
N ALA A 80 7.20 9.35 1.88
CA ALA A 80 7.15 8.42 0.75
C ALA A 80 7.95 7.15 0.97
N ARG A 81 9.19 7.30 1.45
CA ARG A 81 10.10 6.18 1.71
C ARG A 81 9.52 5.24 2.76
N SER A 82 9.13 5.76 3.92
CA SER A 82 8.54 4.92 4.96
C SER A 82 7.27 4.23 4.49
N THR A 83 6.48 4.89 3.61
CA THR A 83 5.29 4.25 3.02
C THR A 83 5.66 3.04 2.20
N VAL A 84 6.70 3.13 1.38
CA VAL A 84 7.13 1.99 0.59
C VAL A 84 7.65 0.88 1.49
N GLU A 85 8.47 1.21 2.48
CA GLU A 85 9.08 0.25 3.42
C GLU A 85 8.00 -0.50 4.23
N ASP A 86 7.08 0.21 4.88
CA ASP A 86 6.01 -0.40 5.69
C ASP A 86 5.15 -1.39 4.87
N TRP A 87 4.81 -0.99 3.64
CA TRP A 87 3.99 -1.81 2.76
C TRP A 87 4.73 -3.05 2.24
N LEU A 88 6.03 -2.91 1.92
CA LEU A 88 6.86 -4.05 1.54
C LEU A 88 7.01 -5.05 2.69
N ASP A 89 7.13 -4.57 3.93
CA ASP A 89 7.21 -5.43 5.11
C ASP A 89 5.91 -6.20 5.35
N ILE A 90 4.75 -5.55 5.18
CA ILE A 90 3.45 -6.22 5.26
C ILE A 90 3.32 -7.30 4.18
N LEU A 91 3.65 -6.97 2.93
CA LEU A 91 3.57 -7.92 1.82
C LEU A 91 4.56 -9.08 1.99
N ALA A 92 5.77 -8.81 2.49
CA ALA A 92 6.73 -9.83 2.88
C ALA A 92 6.16 -10.78 3.94
N GLY A 93 5.41 -10.25 4.90
CA GLY A 93 4.67 -11.03 5.91
C GLY A 93 3.66 -12.03 5.35
N CYS A 94 3.15 -11.78 4.13
CA CYS A 94 2.21 -12.63 3.42
C CYS A 94 2.88 -13.72 2.56
N GLN A 95 4.21 -13.67 2.42
CA GLN A 95 5.01 -14.67 1.72
C GLN A 95 5.45 -15.80 2.66
N THR A 96 5.65 -17.00 2.12
CA THR A 96 6.39 -18.06 2.84
C THR A 96 7.80 -17.58 3.15
N ARG A 97 8.46 -18.19 4.15
CA ARG A 97 9.85 -17.82 4.49
C ARG A 97 10.80 -17.98 3.30
N THR A 98 10.68 -19.09 2.58
CA THR A 98 11.49 -19.40 1.40
C THR A 98 11.34 -18.33 0.33
N GLU A 99 10.12 -17.91 0.01
CA GLU A 99 9.89 -16.88 -0.99
C GLU A 99 10.34 -15.50 -0.50
N ARG A 100 10.06 -15.16 0.75
CA ARG A 100 10.35 -13.85 1.35
C ARG A 100 11.84 -13.49 1.25
N ASP A 101 12.69 -14.49 1.50
CA ASP A 101 14.14 -14.36 1.55
C ASP A 101 14.79 -14.51 0.15
N ALA A 102 14.03 -14.96 -0.86
CA ALA A 102 14.49 -15.10 -2.24
C ALA A 102 14.40 -13.78 -3.02
N GLU A 103 15.35 -13.54 -3.93
CA GLU A 103 15.36 -12.35 -4.81
C GLU A 103 14.07 -12.23 -5.62
N GLU A 104 13.57 -13.34 -6.17
CA GLU A 104 12.30 -13.38 -6.91
C GLU A 104 11.10 -12.98 -6.04
N GLY A 105 11.11 -13.35 -4.76
CA GLY A 105 10.06 -12.95 -3.84
C GLY A 105 10.09 -11.45 -3.55
N VAL A 106 11.28 -10.84 -3.46
CA VAL A 106 11.44 -9.38 -3.36
C VAL A 106 10.86 -8.69 -4.59
N VAL A 107 11.18 -9.18 -5.78
CA VAL A 107 10.65 -8.65 -7.04
C VAL A 107 9.12 -8.77 -7.08
N ARG A 108 8.57 -9.94 -6.72
CA ARG A 108 7.12 -10.18 -6.72
C ARG A 108 6.36 -9.24 -5.77
N ARG A 109 6.83 -9.04 -4.52
CA ARG A 109 6.16 -8.11 -3.59
C ARG A 109 6.28 -6.65 -4.04
N THR A 110 7.42 -6.29 -4.63
CA THR A 110 7.62 -4.94 -5.20
C THR A 110 6.66 -4.68 -6.35
N LEU A 111 6.48 -5.67 -7.24
CA LEU A 111 5.54 -5.59 -8.35
C LEU A 111 4.09 -5.46 -7.86
N ALA A 112 3.70 -6.26 -6.86
CA ALA A 112 2.36 -6.17 -6.27
C ALA A 112 2.09 -4.77 -5.70
N LEU A 113 3.04 -4.20 -4.95
CA LEU A 113 2.92 -2.83 -4.43
C LEU A 113 2.84 -1.78 -5.54
N ALA A 114 3.66 -1.90 -6.58
CA ALA A 114 3.65 -0.96 -7.71
C ALA A 114 2.29 -0.93 -8.42
N VAL A 115 1.69 -2.10 -8.63
CA VAL A 115 0.37 -2.24 -9.26
C VAL A 115 -0.71 -1.62 -8.40
N LEU A 116 -0.76 -1.94 -7.11
CA LEU A 116 -1.74 -1.40 -6.17
C LEU A 116 -1.65 0.13 -6.09
N ARG A 117 -0.43 0.66 -6.02
CA ARG A 117 -0.19 2.11 -5.95
C ARG A 117 -0.60 2.82 -7.23
N GLY A 118 -0.24 2.28 -8.39
CA GLY A 118 -0.63 2.82 -9.69
C GLY A 118 -2.16 2.81 -9.86
N ALA A 119 -2.79 1.69 -9.51
CA ALA A 119 -4.24 1.55 -9.53
C ALA A 119 -4.94 2.55 -8.59
N LEU A 120 -4.43 2.73 -7.36
CA LEU A 120 -4.95 3.72 -6.44
C LEU A 120 -4.91 5.13 -7.04
N LEU A 121 -3.75 5.55 -7.58
CA LEU A 121 -3.61 6.89 -8.16
C LEU A 121 -4.53 7.08 -9.37
N ASP A 122 -4.67 6.07 -10.22
CA ASP A 122 -5.61 6.08 -11.36
C ASP A 122 -7.06 6.23 -10.87
N LEU A 123 -7.47 5.42 -9.90
CA LEU A 123 -8.81 5.49 -9.32
C LEU A 123 -9.10 6.87 -8.70
N LEU A 124 -8.14 7.42 -7.95
CA LEU A 124 -8.30 8.75 -7.35
C LEU A 124 -8.43 9.88 -8.38
N ALA A 125 -7.81 9.70 -9.55
CA ALA A 125 -7.80 10.66 -10.65
C ALA A 125 -9.01 10.52 -11.59
N THR A 126 -9.52 9.31 -11.80
CA THR A 126 -10.55 9.04 -12.82
C THR A 126 -11.92 8.65 -12.27
N ASP A 127 -11.98 8.23 -11.00
CA ASP A 127 -13.19 7.67 -10.36
C ASP A 127 -13.71 6.37 -11.01
N ASP A 128 -12.98 5.80 -11.98
CA ASP A 128 -13.40 4.60 -12.73
C ASP A 128 -12.99 3.31 -12.00
N GLU A 129 -13.71 3.01 -10.92
CA GLU A 129 -13.45 1.82 -10.09
C GLU A 129 -13.51 0.52 -10.88
N LYS A 130 -14.48 0.39 -11.80
CA LYS A 130 -14.69 -0.85 -12.55
C LYS A 130 -13.50 -1.18 -13.45
N ARG A 131 -13.01 -0.20 -14.22
CA ARG A 131 -11.85 -0.39 -15.12
C ARG A 131 -10.60 -0.70 -14.32
N VAL A 132 -10.33 0.07 -13.26
CA VAL A 132 -9.12 -0.08 -12.46
C VAL A 132 -9.13 -1.42 -11.70
N THR A 133 -10.27 -1.81 -11.12
CA THR A 133 -10.43 -3.11 -10.48
C THR A 133 -10.23 -4.26 -11.45
N GLY A 134 -10.73 -4.14 -12.68
CA GLY A 134 -10.46 -5.13 -13.74
C GLY A 134 -8.96 -5.30 -14.01
N ALA A 135 -8.21 -4.19 -14.09
CA ALA A 135 -6.76 -4.24 -14.29
C ALA A 135 -6.02 -4.90 -13.11
N VAL A 136 -6.40 -4.57 -11.87
CA VAL A 136 -5.81 -5.20 -10.68
C VAL A 136 -6.11 -6.70 -10.68
N HIS A 137 -7.36 -7.12 -10.87
CA HIS A 137 -7.72 -8.54 -10.89
C HIS A 137 -6.95 -9.34 -11.95
N GLN A 138 -6.76 -8.77 -13.15
CA GLN A 138 -5.97 -9.39 -14.20
C GLN A 138 -4.52 -9.62 -13.76
N GLN A 139 -3.90 -8.60 -13.15
CA GLN A 139 -2.53 -8.72 -12.65
C GLN A 139 -2.41 -9.73 -11.51
N LEU A 140 -3.39 -9.79 -10.61
CA LEU A 140 -3.41 -10.78 -9.53
C LEU A 140 -3.57 -12.21 -10.06
N ALA A 141 -4.33 -12.42 -11.14
CA ALA A 141 -4.43 -13.71 -11.79
C ALA A 141 -3.07 -14.18 -12.36
N LEU A 142 -2.30 -13.27 -12.97
CA LEU A 142 -0.94 -13.55 -13.44
C LEU A 142 -0.02 -13.92 -12.26
N LEU A 143 -0.09 -13.16 -11.16
CA LEU A 143 0.71 -13.41 -9.96
C LEU A 143 0.41 -14.79 -9.35
N ARG A 144 -0.87 -15.20 -9.25
CA ARG A 144 -1.27 -16.55 -8.78
C ARG A 144 -0.70 -17.67 -9.67
N GLY A 145 -0.63 -17.44 -10.98
CA GLY A 145 -0.04 -18.38 -11.93
C GLY A 145 1.46 -18.59 -11.66
N THR A 146 2.18 -17.51 -11.36
CA THR A 146 3.61 -17.57 -11.01
C THR A 146 3.84 -18.21 -9.64
N GLU A 147 3.03 -17.90 -8.62
CA GLU A 147 3.10 -18.53 -7.29
C GLU A 147 2.95 -20.05 -7.37
N ARG A 148 2.08 -20.57 -8.24
CA ARG A 148 1.86 -22.01 -8.43
C ARG A 148 2.95 -22.74 -9.24
N THR A 149 3.82 -22.01 -9.93
CA THR A 149 4.86 -22.60 -10.79
C THR A 149 6.20 -22.69 -10.07
N GLY A 150 6.37 -21.98 -8.95
CA GLY A 150 7.60 -21.94 -8.15
C GLY A 150 7.61 -22.86 -6.92
N ASP A 151 6.64 -23.77 -6.80
CA ASP A 151 6.50 -24.80 -5.76
C ASP A 151 6.65 -26.20 -6.41
#